data_AF-A0A0N1NN85-F1
#
_entry.id   AF-A0A0N1NN85-F1
#
_cell.length_a   1.000
_cell.length_b   1.000
_cell.length_c   1.000
_cell.angle_alpha   90.00
_cell.angle_beta   90.00
_cell.angle_gamma   90.00
#
_symmetry.space_group_name_H-M   'P 1'
#
loop_
_entity.id
_entity.type
_entity.pdbx_description
1 polymer ?
#
loop_
_entity_poly.entity_id
_entity_poly.type
_entity_poly.pdbx_seq_one_letter_code
_entity_poly.pdbx_strand_id
1 'polypeptide(L)'
;MSRRPESERSDWTDLDLLTREEAHGRLVEEIAASEARLAELGAADGAERDLLDSRLRALREAAEDLIPGVPGVPGVLGIPGDTTNRDAHGTS
;
A
#
# COMPACT_ATOMS: atom_id res chain seq x y z
N MET A 1 -34.82 -27.18 9.44
CA MET A 1 -34.76 -25.73 9.17
C MET A 1 -33.31 -25.30 9.25
N SER A 2 -32.72 -24.93 8.12
CA SER A 2 -31.32 -24.50 8.03
C SER A 2 -31.22 -23.03 8.47
N ARG A 3 -30.65 -22.76 9.65
CA ARG A 3 -30.15 -21.42 10.01
C ARG A 3 -28.77 -21.28 9.38
N ARG A 4 -28.62 -20.39 8.40
CA ARG A 4 -27.30 -19.92 7.94
C ARG A 4 -26.68 -19.05 9.06
N PRO A 5 -25.36 -19.06 9.27
CA PRO A 5 -24.74 -18.23 10.30
C PRO A 5 -24.73 -16.77 9.83
N GLU A 6 -25.54 -15.90 10.45
CA GLU A 6 -25.43 -14.45 10.30
C GLU A 6 -24.24 -13.84 11.08
N SER A 7 -23.42 -14.65 11.77
CA SER A 7 -22.42 -14.16 12.73
C SER A 7 -21.07 -13.73 12.14
N GLU A 8 -20.80 -13.91 10.84
CA GLU A 8 -19.49 -13.53 10.24
C GLU A 8 -19.53 -12.22 9.44
N ARG A 9 -20.72 -11.62 9.27
CA ARG A 9 -20.89 -10.31 8.60
C ARG A 9 -21.03 -9.14 9.56
N SER A 10 -21.27 -9.40 10.84
CA SER A 10 -21.55 -8.35 11.85
C SER A 10 -20.29 -7.65 12.36
N ASP A 11 -19.13 -8.31 12.39
CA ASP A 11 -17.92 -7.73 13.00
C ASP A 11 -17.34 -6.53 12.25
N TRP A 12 -17.66 -6.39 10.95
CA TRP A 12 -17.28 -5.21 10.15
C TRP A 12 -18.37 -4.13 10.10
N THR A 13 -19.60 -4.45 10.51
CA THR A 13 -20.75 -3.52 10.40
C THR A 13 -20.92 -2.66 11.66
N ASP A 14 -20.51 -3.17 12.83
CA ASP A 14 -20.55 -2.43 14.10
C ASP A 14 -19.25 -1.66 14.40
N LEU A 15 -18.31 -1.59 13.44
CA LEU A 15 -17.09 -0.83 13.60
C LEU A 15 -17.38 0.65 13.40
N ASP A 16 -17.12 1.46 14.43
CA ASP A 16 -17.18 2.92 14.33
C ASP A 16 -16.21 3.37 13.23
N LEU A 17 -16.76 3.82 12.11
CA LEU A 17 -15.97 4.21 10.95
C LEU A 17 -15.28 5.53 11.25
N LEU A 18 -13.96 5.55 11.10
CA LEU A 18 -13.18 6.75 11.25
C LEU A 18 -13.62 7.81 10.25
N THR A 19 -13.67 9.05 10.71
CA THR A 19 -13.76 10.20 9.80
C THR A 19 -12.51 10.24 8.91
N ARG A 20 -12.64 10.91 7.76
CA ARG A 20 -11.53 11.12 6.83
C ARG A 20 -10.33 11.81 7.50
N GLU A 21 -10.58 12.79 8.36
CA GLU A 21 -9.52 13.48 9.12
C GLU A 21 -8.84 12.56 10.14
N GLU A 22 -9.61 11.72 10.86
CA GLU A 22 -9.04 10.75 11.81
C GLU A 22 -8.25 9.64 11.11
N ALA A 23 -8.73 9.17 9.96
CA ALA A 23 -8.01 8.21 9.13
C ALA A 23 -6.69 8.81 8.61
N HIS A 24 -6.74 10.05 8.11
CA HIS A 24 -5.56 10.78 7.67
C HIS A 24 -4.56 10.99 8.82
N GLY A 25 -5.03 11.42 9.99
CA GLY A 25 -4.19 11.60 11.18
C GLY A 25 -3.44 10.32 11.57
N ARG A 26 -4.13 9.18 11.59
CA ARG A 26 -3.50 7.87 11.85
C ARG A 26 -2.47 7.48 10.79
N LEU A 27 -2.75 7.74 9.51
CA LEU A 27 -1.78 7.48 8.45
C LEU A 27 -0.53 8.35 8.60
N VAL A 28 -0.68 9.62 8.96
CA VAL A 28 0.46 10.53 9.22
C VAL A 28 1.31 10.03 10.39
N GLU A 29 0.69 9.58 11.48
CA GLU A 29 1.39 8.99 12.63
C GLU A 29 2.19 7.74 12.23
N GLU A 30 1.57 6.84 11.45
CA GLU A 30 2.22 5.61 10.97
C GLU A 30 3.38 5.91 9.98
N ILE A 31 3.22 6.92 9.12
CA ILE A 31 4.28 7.40 8.23
C ILE A 31 5.45 7.90 9.05
N ALA A 32 5.21 8.76 10.05
CA ALA A 32 6.27 9.29 10.91
C ALA A 32 7.01 8.18 11.69
N ALA A 33 6.27 7.19 12.21
CA ALA A 33 6.86 6.03 12.88
C ALA A 33 7.71 5.19 11.92
N SER A 34 7.24 4.98 10.70
CA SER A 34 7.96 4.24 9.66
C SER A 34 9.21 4.99 9.18
N GLU A 35 9.17 6.31 9.07
CA GLU A 35 10.34 7.14 8.76
C GLU A 35 11.40 7.08 9.86
N ALA A 36 10.98 7.15 11.13
CA ALA A 36 11.89 6.99 12.26
C ALA A 36 12.60 5.63 12.22
N ARG A 37 11.85 4.55 11.97
CA ARG A 37 12.42 3.20 11.80
C ARG A 37 13.40 3.15 10.62
N LEU A 38 13.08 3.77 9.49
CA LEU A 38 13.99 3.81 8.33
C LEU A 38 15.30 4.54 8.64
N ALA A 39 15.26 5.56 9.49
CA ALA A 39 16.45 6.28 9.94
C ALA A 39 17.34 5.45 10.88
N GLU A 40 16.76 4.49 11.60
CA GLU A 40 17.50 3.57 12.48
C GLU A 40 18.18 2.43 11.71
N LEU A 41 17.68 2.08 10.52
CA LEU A 41 18.23 1.00 9.70
C LEU A 41 19.59 1.36 9.10
N GLY A 42 20.55 0.45 9.23
CA GLY A 42 21.91 0.61 8.71
C GLY A 42 22.04 0.19 7.25
N ALA A 43 23.26 0.32 6.71
CA ALA A 43 23.58 -0.09 5.34
C ALA A 43 23.49 -1.61 5.11
N ALA A 44 23.53 -2.42 6.18
CA ALA A 44 23.39 -3.86 6.12
C ALA A 44 21.93 -4.31 5.93
N ASP A 45 20.96 -3.43 6.20
CA ASP A 45 19.53 -3.75 6.23
C ASP A 45 18.82 -3.43 4.91
N GLY A 46 19.53 -3.49 3.78
CA GLY A 46 19.05 -3.01 2.48
C GLY A 46 17.67 -3.54 2.08
N ALA A 47 17.41 -4.84 2.28
CA ALA A 47 16.10 -5.43 1.99
C ALA A 47 14.97 -4.92 2.89
N GLU A 48 15.25 -4.66 4.18
CA GLU A 48 14.27 -4.10 5.10
C GLU A 48 14.00 -2.63 4.79
N ARG A 49 15.05 -1.88 4.39
CA ARG A 49 14.92 -0.50 3.92
C ARG A 49 14.03 -0.42 2.68
N ASP A 50 14.30 -1.25 1.66
CA ASP A 50 13.50 -1.27 0.42
C ASP A 50 12.02 -1.59 0.66
N LEU A 51 11.75 -2.53 1.58
CA LEU A 51 10.39 -2.89 1.97
C LEU A 51 9.70 -1.74 2.72
N LEU A 52 10.41 -1.07 3.62
CA LEU A 52 9.88 0.04 4.39
C LEU A 52 9.66 1.29 3.53
N ASP A 53 10.55 1.58 2.58
CA ASP A 53 10.38 2.61 1.57
C ASP A 53 9.15 2.35 0.68
N SER A 54 8.96 1.10 0.25
CA SER A 54 7.77 0.71 -0.54
C SER A 54 6.48 0.90 0.25
N ARG A 55 6.49 0.53 1.54
CA ARG A 55 5.36 0.75 2.46
C ARG A 55 5.09 2.24 2.67
N LEU A 56 6.13 3.04 2.92
CA LEU A 56 6.02 4.48 3.11
C LEU A 56 5.40 5.17 1.89
N ARG A 57 5.80 4.76 0.68
CA ARG A 57 5.19 5.26 -0.55
C ARG A 57 3.68 4.98 -0.60
N ALA A 58 3.26 3.75 -0.31
CA ALA A 58 1.85 3.39 -0.32
C ALA A 58 1.04 4.13 0.76
N LEU A 59 1.60 4.31 1.96
CA LEU A 59 0.95 5.07 3.04
C LEU A 59 0.77 6.54 2.69
N ARG A 60 1.77 7.16 2.05
CA ARG A 60 1.70 8.55 1.59
C ARG A 60 0.64 8.73 0.51
N GLU A 61 0.58 7.83 -0.47
CA GLU A 61 -0.46 7.83 -1.50
C GLU A 61 -1.85 7.72 -0.87
N ALA A 62 -2.05 6.79 0.06
CA ALA A 62 -3.32 6.64 0.77
C ALA A 62 -3.68 7.88 1.62
N ALA A 63 -2.69 8.56 2.20
CA ALA A 63 -2.92 9.80 2.95
C ALA A 63 -3.31 10.96 2.01
N GLU A 64 -2.65 11.08 0.85
CA GLU A 64 -2.98 12.08 -0.16
C GLU A 64 -4.40 11.91 -0.71
N ASP A 65 -4.85 10.68 -0.95
CA ASP A 65 -6.22 10.36 -1.38
C ASP A 65 -7.30 10.79 -0.36
N LEU A 66 -6.91 10.93 0.91
CA LEU A 66 -7.78 11.42 1.96
C LEU A 66 -7.88 12.95 1.97
N ILE A 67 -6.96 13.69 1.35
CA ILE A 67 -6.98 15.15 1.28
C ILE A 67 -7.93 15.60 0.14
N PRO A 68 -8.99 16.38 0.44
CA PRO A 68 -9.91 16.84 -0.60
C PRO A 68 -9.20 17.84 -1.54
N GLY A 69 -9.15 17.51 -2.84
CA GLY A 69 -8.74 18.44 -3.90
C GLY A 69 -7.36 18.22 -4.52
N VAL A 70 -6.60 17.21 -4.09
CA VAL A 70 -5.41 16.73 -4.82
C VAL A 70 -5.85 15.52 -5.63
N PRO A 71 -5.86 15.57 -6.98
CA PRO A 71 -6.03 14.36 -7.76
C PRO A 71 -4.84 13.44 -7.46
N GLY A 72 -5.09 12.34 -6.77
CA GLY A 72 -4.10 11.29 -6.53
C GLY A 72 -3.43 10.96 -7.85
N VAL A 73 -2.10 11.04 -7.89
CA VAL A 73 -1.33 10.55 -9.04
C VAL A 73 -1.62 9.06 -9.13
N PRO A 74 -2.34 8.58 -10.16
CA PRO A 74 -2.71 7.17 -10.20
C PRO A 74 -1.42 6.35 -10.20
N GLY A 75 -1.27 5.55 -9.14
CA GLY A 75 -0.19 4.58 -9.02
C GLY A 75 0.00 3.85 -10.34
N VAL A 76 1.25 3.82 -10.80
CA VAL A 76 1.73 2.99 -11.91
C VAL A 76 1.36 1.53 -11.62
N LEU A 77 0.16 1.13 -12.01
CA LEU A 77 -0.24 -0.25 -12.17
C LEU A 77 0.07 -0.62 -13.61
N GLY A 78 1.34 -0.94 -13.84
CA GLY A 78 1.88 -1.23 -15.17
C GLY A 78 3.07 -2.18 -15.09
N ILE A 79 2.89 -3.34 -14.47
CA ILE A 79 3.67 -4.51 -14.85
C ILE A 79 2.76 -5.40 -15.70
N PRO A 80 2.98 -5.45 -17.01
CA PRO A 80 2.83 -6.69 -17.73
C PRO A 80 4.15 -7.08 -18.36
N GLY A 81 4.62 -8.26 -17.96
CA GLY A 81 5.19 -9.23 -18.87
C GLY A 81 6.48 -8.83 -19.59
N ASP A 82 7.58 -9.34 -19.05
CA ASP A 82 8.64 -9.92 -19.85
C ASP A 82 8.08 -10.58 -21.13
N THR A 83 8.33 -9.95 -22.28
CA THR A 83 8.53 -10.68 -23.53
C THR A 83 9.86 -10.21 -24.09
N THR A 84 10.96 -10.69 -23.48
CA THR A 84 12.18 -10.92 -24.25
C THR A 84 11.84 -11.96 -25.31
N ASN A 85 11.29 -11.52 -26.44
CA ASN A 85 11.30 -12.31 -27.66
C ASN A 85 12.73 -12.23 -28.23
N ARG A 86 13.55 -13.18 -27.79
CA ARG A 86 14.81 -13.57 -28.39
C ARG A 86 14.54 -14.80 -29.26
N ASP A 87 13.96 -14.59 -30.42
CA ASP A 87 14.07 -15.51 -31.56
C ASP A 87 15.00 -14.81 -32.57
N ALA A 88 16.32 -15.01 -32.50
CA ALA A 88 16.98 -16.11 -33.18
C ALA A 88 16.52 -16.30 -34.65
N HIS A 89 16.75 -15.29 -35.49
CA HIS A 89 16.88 -15.51 -36.94
C HIS A 89 18.36 -15.52 -37.33
N GLY A 90 18.98 -16.67 -37.08
CA GLY A 90 20.04 -17.17 -37.94
C GLY A 90 19.50 -18.40 -38.66
N THR A 91 19.29 -18.30 -39.98
CA THR A 91 19.50 -19.34 -41.00
C THR A 91 18.88 -18.88 -42.32
N SER A 92 19.70 -18.42 -43.25
CA SER A 92 19.91 -19.01 -44.58
C SER A 92 20.79 -18.10 -45.43
#